data_AF-A0A947C0N1-F1
#
_entry.id   AF-A0A947C0N1-F1
#
_cell.length_a   1.000
_cell.length_b   1.000
_cell.length_c   1.000
_cell.angle_alpha   90.00
_cell.angle_beta   90.00
_cell.angle_gamma   90.00
#
_symmetry.space_group_name_H-M   'P 1'
#
loop_
_entity.id
_entity.type
_entity.pdbx_description
1 polymer ?
#
loop_
_entity_poly.entity_id
_entity_poly.type
_entity_poly.pdbx_seq_one_letter_code
_entity_poly.pdbx_strand_id
1 'polypeptide(L)' 'TWFCPTCGSTLPGTNDTARMFVPAGAITEGGENLKVTAHIWTDSKAVWDKIGDDAIQFAEDYQE' A
#
# COMPACT_ATOMS: atom_id res chain seq x y z
N THR A 1 -13.02 3.77 -8.93
CA THR A 1 -12.10 2.63 -8.87
C THR A 1 -10.78 3.06 -9.46
N TRP A 2 -9.66 2.77 -8.81
CA TRP A 2 -8.33 3.17 -9.28
C TRP A 2 -7.69 2.07 -10.12
N PHE A 3 -8.34 1.74 -11.23
CA PHE A 3 -7.88 0.76 -12.21
C PHE A 3 -8.00 1.33 -13.61
N CYS A 4 -7.03 1.04 -14.47
CA CYS A 4 -7.11 1.40 -15.87
C CYS A 4 -8.23 0.61 -16.56
N PRO A 5 -9.19 1.25 -17.24
CA PRO A 5 -10.29 0.55 -17.90
C PRO A 5 -9.84 -0.26 -19.13
N THR A 6 -8.63 -0.01 -19.64
CA THR A 6 -8.09 -0.70 -20.82
C THR A 6 -7.31 -1.96 -20.45
N CYS A 7 -6.41 -1.88 -19.47
CA CYS A 7 -5.51 -2.99 -19.12
C CYS A 7 -5.72 -3.56 -17.71
N GLY A 8 -6.54 -2.93 -16.87
CA GLY A 8 -6.78 -3.36 -15.49
C GLY A 8 -5.65 -3.03 -14.49
N SER A 9 -4.56 -2.38 -14.91
CA SER A 9 -3.48 -1.99 -14.00
C SER A 9 -3.97 -1.05 -12.89
N THR A 10 -3.43 -1.21 -11.67
CA THR A 10 -3.67 -0.32 -10.54
C THR A 10 -3.13 1.08 -10.86
N LEU A 11 -3.93 2.11 -10.59
CA LEU A 11 -3.56 3.52 -10.81
C LEU A 11 -3.40 4.26 -9.48
N PRO A 12 -2.63 5.35 -9.44
CA PRO A 12 -2.64 6.29 -8.32
C PRO A 12 -4.05 6.85 -8.06
N GLY A 13 -4.29 7.22 -6.81
CA GLY A 13 -5.60 7.65 -6.37
C GLY A 13 -5.59 8.53 -5.14
N THR A 14 -6.72 9.17 -4.87
CA THR A 14 -6.91 9.98 -3.66
C THR A 14 -6.98 9.07 -2.43
N ASN A 15 -6.21 9.38 -1.39
CA ASN A 15 -6.30 8.71 -0.10
C ASN A 15 -7.19 9.52 0.85
N ASP A 16 -6.89 10.82 0.98
CA ASP A 16 -7.65 11.80 1.76
C ASP A 16 -7.53 13.19 1.11
N THR A 17 -7.99 14.24 1.79
CA THR A 17 -7.96 15.62 1.26
C THR A 17 -6.56 16.19 1.07
N ALA A 18 -5.55 15.63 1.74
CA ALA A 18 -4.16 16.10 1.71
C ALA A 18 -3.21 15.10 1.03
N ARG A 19 -3.60 13.83 0.87
CA ARG A 19 -2.72 12.74 0.43
C ARG A 19 -3.29 11.95 -0.73
N MET A 20 -2.39 11.44 -1.55
CA MET A 20 -2.68 10.45 -2.59
C MET A 20 -1.91 9.16 -2.31
N PHE A 21 -2.45 8.03 -2.72
CA PHE A 21 -1.71 6.78 -2.75
C PHE A 21 -1.17 6.52 -4.16
N VAL A 22 -0.01 5.88 -4.23
CA VAL A 22 0.64 5.47 -5.48
C VAL A 22 1.01 3.99 -5.33
N PRO A 23 0.51 3.09 -6.20
CA PRO A 23 0.95 1.70 -6.20
C PRO A 23 2.47 1.62 -6.40
N ALA A 24 3.18 0.89 -5.53
CA ALA A 24 4.65 0.80 -5.61
C ALA A 24 5.15 0.31 -6.98
N GLY A 25 4.42 -0.61 -7.61
CA GLY A 25 4.73 -1.10 -8.96
C GLY A 25 4.60 -0.07 -10.09
N ALA A 26 4.01 1.10 -9.82
CA ALA A 26 3.95 2.23 -10.76
C ALA A 26 5.15 3.18 -10.65
N ILE A 27 6.05 2.97 -9.68
CA ILE A 27 7.25 3.79 -9.46
C ILE A 27 8.39 3.20 -10.30
N THR A 28 8.82 3.91 -11.34
CA THR A 28 9.88 3.45 -12.26
C THR A 28 11.27 4.00 -11.94
N GLU A 29 11.35 5.06 -11.13
CA GLU A 29 12.59 5.76 -10.76
C GLU A 29 12.43 6.45 -9.39
N GLY A 30 13.54 6.63 -8.66
CA GLY A 30 13.55 7.39 -7.39
C GLY A 30 13.02 6.61 -6.17
N GLY A 31 12.69 5.34 -6.35
CA GLY A 31 12.14 4.46 -5.31
C GLY A 31 13.19 3.70 -4.49
N GLU A 32 14.49 3.90 -4.76
CA GLU A 32 15.57 3.02 -4.30
C GLU A 32 15.73 2.99 -2.78
N ASN A 33 15.30 4.06 -2.11
CA ASN A 33 15.38 4.22 -0.66
C ASN A 33 14.03 4.08 0.05
N LEU A 34 12.94 3.79 -0.68
CA LEU A 34 11.64 3.56 -0.07
C LEU A 34 11.67 2.27 0.75
N LYS A 35 11.06 2.32 1.93
CA LYS A 35 10.93 1.17 2.84
C LYS A 35 9.50 1.08 3.31
N VAL A 36 9.06 -0.14 3.61
CA VAL A 36 7.79 -0.37 4.29
C VAL A 36 7.94 0.15 5.72
N THR A 37 7.08 1.09 6.11
CA THR A 37 7.05 1.67 7.47
C THR A 37 5.87 1.15 8.28
N ALA A 38 4.81 0.69 7.61
CA ALA A 38 3.64 0.10 8.23
C ALA A 38 2.95 -0.92 7.33
N HIS A 39 2.35 -1.93 7.94
CA HIS A 39 1.37 -2.82 7.35
C HIS A 39 0.00 -2.47 7.92
N ILE A 40 -0.99 -2.30 7.05
CA ILE A 40 -2.38 -2.02 7.42
C ILE A 40 -3.26 -3.21 7.06
N TRP A 41 -4.40 -3.32 7.72
CA TRP A 41 -5.39 -4.39 7.54
C TRP A 41 -4.82 -5.79 7.85
N THR A 42 -3.93 -5.90 8.84
CA THR A 42 -3.27 -7.17 9.16
C THR A 42 -4.24 -8.26 9.66
N ASP A 43 -5.43 -7.89 10.12
CA ASP A 43 -6.48 -8.84 10.52
C ASP A 43 -7.29 -9.37 9.31
N SER A 44 -7.17 -8.72 8.15
CA SER A 44 -7.78 -9.14 6.88
C SER A 44 -6.82 -9.97 6.00
N LYS A 45 -5.56 -10.14 6.43
CA LYS A 45 -4.61 -11.02 5.72
C LYS A 45 -4.96 -12.49 5.95
N ALA A 46 -4.50 -13.36 5.06
CA ALA A 46 -4.67 -14.80 5.27
C ALA A 46 -4.00 -15.26 6.58
N VAL A 47 -4.67 -16.12 7.35
CA VAL A 47 -4.19 -16.57 8.68
C VAL A 47 -2.83 -17.26 8.63
N TRP A 48 -2.45 -17.84 7.49
CA TRP A 48 -1.17 -18.50 7.28
C TRP A 48 -0.06 -17.57 6.81
N ASP A 49 -0.39 -16.35 6.39
CA ASP A 49 0.59 -15.38 5.91
C ASP A 49 1.34 -14.72 7.07
N LYS A 50 2.66 -14.57 6.92
CA LYS A 50 3.54 -13.99 7.93
C LYS A 50 4.22 -12.77 7.32
N ILE A 51 4.03 -11.62 7.96
CA ILE A 51 4.74 -10.38 7.60
C ILE A 51 6.23 -10.59 7.88
N GLY A 52 7.05 -10.32 6.87
CA GLY A 52 8.48 -10.68 6.85
C GLY A 52 9.43 -9.63 7.41
N ASP A 53 8.91 -8.53 7.94
CA ASP A 53 9.68 -7.44 8.53
C ASP A 53 9.07 -6.98 9.86
N ASP A 54 9.75 -6.02 10.51
CA ASP A 54 9.36 -5.47 11.81
C ASP A 54 8.65 -4.11 11.70
N ALA A 55 8.13 -3.76 10.52
CA ALA A 55 7.36 -2.52 10.36
C ALA A 55 6.09 -2.56 11.22
N ILE A 56 5.58 -1.38 11.59
CA ILE A 56 4.41 -1.27 12.48
C ILE A 56 3.22 -2.00 11.85
N GLN A 57 2.48 -2.78 12.62
CA GLN A 57 1.34 -3.55 12.14
C GLN A 57 0.05 -3.01 12.74
N PHE A 58 -0.87 -2.60 11.87
CA PHE A 58 -2.21 -2.14 12.22
C PHE A 58 -3.24 -3.17 11.77
N ALA A 59 -4.11 -3.58 12.70
CA ALA A 59 -5.18 -4.53 12.43
C ALA A 59 -6.11 -4.06 11.29
N GLU A 60 -6.31 -2.75 11.17
CA GLU A 60 -7.22 -2.09 10.24
C GLU A 60 -6.53 -0.92 9.52
N ASP A 61 -7.04 0.30 9.60
CA ASP A 61 -6.52 1.47 8.89
C ASP A 61 -5.19 1.99 9.46
N TYR A 62 -4.55 2.90 8.72
CA TYR A 62 -3.32 3.56 9.16
C TYR A 62 -3.63 4.53 10.30
N GLN A 63 -2.90 4.39 11.41
CA GLN A 63 -3.01 5.26 12.59
C GLN A 63 -1.71 6.08 12.72
N GLU A 64 -1.82 7.41 12.81
CA GLU A 64 -0.68 8.34 12.94
C GLU A 64 0.05 8.27 14.27
#